data_AF-A0A934T1P9-F1
#
_entry.id   AF-A0A934T1P9-F1
#
_cell.length_a   1.000
_cell.length_b   1.000
_cell.length_c   1.000
_cell.angle_alpha   90.00
_cell.angle_beta   90.00
_cell.angle_gamma   90.00
#
_symmetry.space_group_name_H-M   'P 1'
#
loop_
_entity.id
_entity.type
_entity.pdbx_description
1 polymer ?
#
loop_
_entity_poly.entity_id
_entity_poly.type
_entity_poly.pdbx_seq_one_letter_code
_entity_poly.pdbx_strand_id
1 'polypeptide(L)' 'MDTGARLALRLPADLKEWLRQRAEANYRSLNAEIVAILAAEKQREVEKKMQ' A
#
# COMPACT_ATOMS: atom_id res chain seq x y z
N MET A 1 -14.38 -3.96 -14.74
CA MET A 1 -13.73 -5.16 -14.14
C MET A 1 -12.27 -4.79 -13.95
N ASP A 2 -11.82 -4.70 -12.70
CA ASP A 2 -10.44 -4.37 -12.38
C ASP A 2 -9.50 -5.49 -12.86
N THR A 3 -8.73 -5.22 -13.92
CA THR A 3 -7.75 -6.13 -14.56
C THR A 3 -6.39 -6.17 -13.83
N GLY A 4 -6.36 -5.85 -12.54
CA GLY A 4 -5.15 -5.84 -11.74
C GLY A 4 -4.68 -7.24 -11.34
N ALA A 5 -3.36 -7.48 -11.37
CA ALA A 5 -2.78 -8.72 -10.84
C ALA A 5 -3.00 -8.84 -9.32
N ARG A 6 -3.37 -10.04 -8.84
CA ARG A 6 -3.51 -10.30 -7.40
C ARG A 6 -2.17 -10.66 -6.79
N LEU A 7 -1.84 -10.02 -5.67
CA LEU A 7 -0.66 -10.34 -4.86
C LEU A 7 -1.09 -11.06 -3.58
N ALA A 8 -0.48 -12.22 -3.31
CA ALA A 8 -0.64 -12.93 -2.04
C ALA A 8 0.57 -12.62 -1.16
N LEU A 9 0.39 -11.77 -0.15
CA LEU A 9 1.46 -11.34 0.75
C LEU A 9 1.40 -12.12 2.07
N ARG A 10 2.54 -12.59 2.55
CA ARG A 10 2.71 -13.06 3.93
C ARG A 10 3.25 -11.91 4.75
N LEU A 11 2.41 -11.36 5.63
CA LEU A 11 2.75 -10.24 6.48
C LEU A 11 2.92 -10.71 7.93
N PRO A 12 3.93 -10.19 8.65
CA PRO A 12 3.94 -10.22 10.11
C PRO A 12 2.61 -9.69 10.68
N ALA A 13 2.17 -10.26 11.80
CA ALA A 13 0.85 -9.97 12.37
C ALA A 13 0.71 -8.50 12.79
N ASP A 14 1.75 -7.94 13.40
CA ASP A 14 1.87 -6.54 13.78
C ASP A 14 1.76 -5.60 12.57
N LEU A 15 2.47 -5.92 11.48
CA LEU A 15 2.42 -5.13 10.25
C LEU A 15 1.03 -5.15 9.62
N LYS A 16 0.36 -6.32 9.60
CA LYS A 16 -1.00 -6.44 9.07
C LYS A 16 -1.99 -5.61 9.88
N GLU A 17 -1.87 -5.63 11.21
CA GLU A 17 -2.75 -4.89 12.09
C GLU A 17 -2.56 -3.38 11.93
N TRP A 18 -1.31 -2.91 11.86
CA TRP A 18 -1.01 -1.51 11.56
C TRP A 18 -1.61 -1.05 10.22
N LEU A 19 -1.47 -1.85 9.16
CA LEU A 19 -2.07 -1.55 7.85
C LEU A 19 -3.60 -1.49 7.91
N ARG A 20 -4.24 -2.36 8.71
CA ARG A 20 -5.70 -2.38 8.89
C ARG A 20 -6.19 -1.10 9.54
N GLN A 21 -5.59 -0.70 10.67
CA GLN A 21 -5.97 0.51 11.39
C GLN A 21 -5.79 1.76 10.53
N ARG A 22 -4.67 1.81 9.78
CA ARG A 22 -4.41 2.91 8.85
C ARG A 22 -5.43 2.96 7.71
N ALA A 23 -5.80 1.81 7.15
CA ALA A 23 -6.81 1.74 6.08
C ALA A 23 -8.18 2.23 6.58
N GLU A 24 -8.58 1.83 7.79
CA GLU A 24 -9.83 2.28 8.42
C GLU A 24 -9.84 3.81 8.63
N ALA A 25 -8.76 4.36 9.20
CA ALA A 25 -8.61 5.80 9.40
C ALA A 25 -8.67 6.61 8.09
N ASN A 26 -8.26 6.00 6.97
CA ASN A 26 -8.29 6.61 5.64
C ASN A 26 -9.55 6.26 4.83
N TYR A 27 -10.54 5.59 5.41
CA TYR A 27 -11.76 5.12 4.73
C TYR A 27 -11.46 4.30 3.46
N ARG A 28 -10.45 3.44 3.52
CA ARG A 28 -9.97 2.60 2.41
C ARG A 28 -10.05 1.12 2.75
N SER A 29 -10.15 0.29 1.72
CA SER A 29 -9.87 -1.14 1.88
C SER A 29 -8.38 -1.35 2.16
N LEU A 30 -8.03 -2.47 2.80
CA LEU A 30 -6.63 -2.82 3.07
C LEU A 30 -5.78 -2.82 1.80
N ASN A 31 -6.30 -3.37 0.69
CA ASN A 31 -5.59 -3.35 -0.59
C ASN A 31 -5.41 -1.93 -1.14
N ALA A 32 -6.44 -1.08 -1.07
CA ALA A 32 -6.34 0.30 -1.53
C ALA A 32 -5.30 1.09 -0.73
N GLU A 33 -5.20 0.85 0.58
CA GLU A 33 -4.18 1.49 1.42
C GLU A 33 -2.76 0.98 1.09
N ILE A 34 -2.58 -0.33 0.90
CA ILE A 34 -1.29 -0.89 0.47
C ILE A 34 -0.86 -0.28 -0.87
N VAL A 35 -1.77 -0.19 -1.85
CA VAL A 35 -1.48 0.43 -3.15
C VAL A 35 -1.11 1.90 -3.00
N ALA A 36 -1.83 2.65 -2.15
CA ALA A 36 -1.54 4.06 -1.90
C ALA A 36 -0.14 4.27 -1.30
N ILE A 37 0.26 3.44 -0.35
CA ILE A 37 1.61 3.47 0.27
C ILE A 37 2.67 3.16 -0.79
N LEU A 38 2.50 2.08 -1.56
CA LEU A 38 3.45 1.68 -2.60
C LEU A 38 3.58 2.72 -3.72
N ALA A 39 2.47 3.33 -4.14
CA ALA A 39 2.47 4.38 -5.15
C ALA A 39 3.22 5.63 -4.66
N ALA A 40 3.00 6.03 -3.40
CA ALA A 40 3.69 7.15 -2.79
C ALA A 40 5.20 6.91 -2.69
N GLU A 41 5.63 5.70 -2.28
CA GLU A 41 7.06 5.38 -2.21
C GLU A 41 7.71 5.30 -3.59
N LYS A 42 7.02 4.70 -4.58
CA LYS A 42 7.47 4.70 -5.97
C LYS A 42 7.71 6.12 -6.50
N GLN A 43 6.81 7.05 -6.20
CA GLN A 43 6.95 8.44 -6.63
C GLN A 43 8.20 9.09 -6.01
N ARG A 44 8.41 8.90 -4.70
CA ARG A 44 9.60 9.42 -3.99
C ARG A 44 10.91 8.89 -4.56
N GLU A 45 10.95 7.61 -4.95
CA GLU A 45 12.13 7.03 -5.59
C GLU A 45 12.41 7.65 -6.97
N VAL A 46 11.37 7.94 -7.75
CA VAL A 46 11.51 8.62 -9.05
C VAL A 46 12.05 10.03 -8.86
N GLU A 47 11.50 10.78 -7.90
CA GLU A 47 11.96 12.14 -7.58
C GLU A 47 13.43 12.17 -7.14
N LYS A 48 13.85 11.22 -6.29
CA LYS A 48 15.26 11.09 -5.85
C LYS A 48 16.23 10.78 -6.98
N LYS A 49 15.81 10.10 -8.05
CA LYS A 49 16.68 9.75 -9.18
C LYS A 49 16.85 10.90 -10.18
N MET A 50 15.95 11.88 -10.15
CA MET A 50 15.98 13.05 -11.03
C MET A 50 16.71 14.25 -10.41
N GLN A 51 17.11 14.13 -9.14
CA GLN A 51 17.93 15.07 -8.40
C GLN A 51 19.40 14.69 -8.49
#